data_AF-A0A1C0V4C9-F1
#
_entry.id   AF-A0A1C0V4C9-F1
#
_cell.length_a   1.000
_cell.length_b   1.000
_cell.length_c   1.000
_cell.angle_alpha   90.00
_cell.angle_beta   90.00
_cell.angle_gamma   90.00
#
_symmetry.space_group_name_H-M   'P 1'
#
loop_
_entity.id
_entity.type
_entity.pdbx_description
1 polymer ?
#
loop_
_entity_poly.entity_id
_entity_poly.type
_entity_poly.pdbx_seq_one_letter_code
_entity_poly.pdbx_strand_id
1 'polypeptide(L)'
;MSDLSLLMLGVLTAGQTSPPNNLPEPPVVQSDKEIQQLKTENLSQISPPAEITPPEFMPPDSTSEVITAPVNDQYQNLLNKIPQNTSSQDSQIPVETPPEISPAVQLPISPESPAAPEFSDTAESDDQMSQVTSVSQLDDVQPTDWAFSALQSLVERYGCIAGHSNGQYLGNSTVNRYEFAHSLNICLNQIQELIAKTQANTVSQADLDQIQKLQSEFQQELQEIAQRVDVLENKNIELKANQFSTTTRLFGQAIFSLQGTNTTNVDLFPRDGVPERQGKTNLTFTNSVQLTLATSFTGKDLLITGLSAGNLGSNASLISHNMGRLSFESNTENRVAINDLSYRFLLADNLGVVVGSAGVNAATTFRGINPLEGSGDGAISQFGQRNPILNIGNGTGGIGFDWEISDRISLQGVYSSEIPSFPGNANSAGLFGGRYSAGAQLTLAPTENLDIGINYIYSHSPNDLLGTGIGDAQLISPFAPTTAFNTHAVGATVAWRLNDNLQLGGWGGFSTSKPANLSGSVETTNWMVFAALPNLGKAGNLGGILVGQPPKITSSNLPDGYNFPNFSNGGTPGGRSDTSLHVELFYRAQLNDRLSLTPGLLVVFNPDHNTANDTLIVGALRAAFRF
;
A
#
# COMPACT_ATOMS: atom_id res chain seq x y z
N MET A 1 -4.23 15.82 15.97
CA MET A 1 -4.02 14.53 15.27
C MET A 1 -5.19 14.17 14.35
N SER A 2 -5.98 15.11 13.82
CA SER A 2 -7.14 14.79 12.97
C SER A 2 -6.90 14.94 11.46
N ASP A 3 -5.96 15.78 11.01
CA ASP A 3 -5.85 16.09 9.57
C ASP A 3 -4.74 15.30 8.85
N LEU A 4 -3.78 14.74 9.61
CA LEU A 4 -2.66 13.97 9.05
C LEU A 4 -3.05 12.55 8.59
N SER A 5 -4.20 12.04 9.07
CA SER A 5 -4.71 10.72 8.71
C SER A 5 -5.29 10.69 7.29
N LEU A 6 -5.82 11.82 6.78
CA LEU A 6 -6.47 11.85 5.47
C LEU A 6 -5.48 11.69 4.29
N LEU A 7 -4.30 12.31 4.40
CA LEU A 7 -3.26 12.25 3.35
C LEU A 7 -2.60 10.86 3.24
N MET A 8 -2.53 10.08 4.34
CA MET A 8 -1.99 8.72 4.32
C MET A 8 -3.05 7.61 4.17
N LEU A 9 -4.29 7.80 4.64
CA LEU A 9 -5.36 6.82 4.40
C LEU A 9 -5.80 6.77 2.94
N GLY A 10 -5.74 7.87 2.20
CA GLY A 10 -6.10 7.90 0.77
C GLY A 10 -5.27 6.95 -0.11
N VAL A 11 -4.18 6.39 0.43
CA VAL A 11 -3.24 5.52 -0.28
C VAL A 11 -3.21 4.09 0.27
N LEU A 12 -3.40 3.89 1.57
CA LEU A 12 -3.50 2.54 2.15
C LEU A 12 -4.90 1.93 1.99
N THR A 13 -5.91 2.74 1.67
CA THR A 13 -7.29 2.30 1.45
C THR A 13 -7.92 3.00 0.25
N ALA A 14 -7.61 2.53 -0.95
CA ALA A 14 -8.55 2.67 -2.07
C ALA A 14 -9.78 1.80 -1.74
N GLY A 15 -10.79 2.38 -1.06
CA GLY A 15 -12.06 1.71 -0.77
C GLY A 15 -12.65 1.83 0.65
N GLN A 16 -12.18 2.73 1.54
CA GLN A 16 -12.86 2.96 2.83
C GLN A 16 -13.75 4.21 2.82
N THR A 17 -15.05 3.99 2.92
CA THR A 17 -16.01 5.02 3.34
C THR A 17 -15.75 5.38 4.79
N SER A 18 -15.58 6.67 5.10
CA SER A 18 -15.46 7.21 6.46
C SER A 18 -16.57 6.67 7.38
N PRO A 19 -16.28 6.30 8.65
CA PRO A 19 -17.33 5.93 9.59
C PRO A 19 -18.16 7.18 9.97
N PRO A 20 -19.47 7.04 10.22
CA PRO A 20 -20.29 8.14 10.70
C PRO A 20 -19.85 8.58 12.10
N ASN A 21 -19.70 9.90 12.29
CA ASN A 21 -19.56 10.54 13.60
C ASN A 21 -20.87 10.38 14.38
N ASN A 22 -21.03 9.26 15.09
CA ASN A 22 -21.80 9.10 16.33
C ASN A 22 -22.00 7.60 16.60
N LEU A 23 -21.12 7.01 17.41
CA LEU A 23 -21.35 5.70 18.02
C LEU A 23 -22.21 5.91 19.28
N PRO A 24 -23.39 5.26 19.41
CA PRO A 24 -24.09 5.17 20.67
C PRO A 24 -23.29 4.29 21.65
N GLU A 25 -23.21 4.69 22.92
CA GLU A 25 -22.65 3.89 24.02
C GLU A 25 -23.27 2.48 24.06
N PRO A 26 -22.48 1.41 24.25
CA PRO A 26 -23.03 0.08 24.45
C PRO A 26 -23.71 -0.04 25.82
N PRO A 27 -24.89 -0.69 25.92
CA PRO A 27 -25.55 -0.88 27.19
C PRO A 27 -24.81 -1.92 28.04
N VAL A 28 -24.76 -1.65 29.34
CA VAL A 28 -24.29 -2.58 30.38
C VAL A 28 -25.24 -3.77 30.44
N VAL A 29 -24.77 -4.98 30.12
CA VAL A 29 -25.55 -6.21 30.26
C VAL A 29 -25.20 -6.90 31.58
N GLN A 30 -26.22 -6.97 32.44
CA GLN A 30 -26.26 -7.76 33.66
C GLN A 30 -26.24 -9.26 33.34
N SER A 31 -25.57 -10.01 34.20
CA SER A 31 -25.52 -11.47 34.20
C SER A 31 -26.90 -12.09 34.35
N ASP A 32 -27.26 -13.06 33.51
CA ASP A 32 -28.29 -14.02 33.85
C ASP A 32 -27.94 -15.47 33.47
N LYS A 33 -28.17 -16.31 34.48
CA LYS A 33 -28.04 -17.76 34.52
C LYS A 33 -29.22 -18.38 33.77
N GLU A 34 -29.03 -18.85 32.54
CA GLU A 34 -30.04 -19.72 31.93
C GLU A 34 -29.50 -20.60 30.77
N ILE A 35 -28.28 -21.13 30.92
CA ILE A 35 -27.77 -22.19 30.01
C ILE A 35 -27.16 -23.31 30.86
N GLN A 36 -28.00 -24.08 31.56
CA GLN A 36 -27.59 -25.35 32.18
C GLN A 36 -28.61 -26.49 32.10
N GLN A 37 -29.70 -26.38 31.33
CA GLN A 37 -30.74 -27.42 31.32
C GLN A 37 -31.08 -28.09 29.98
N LEU A 38 -30.23 -27.93 28.95
CA LEU A 38 -30.39 -28.68 27.69
C LEU A 38 -29.08 -29.36 27.27
N LYS A 39 -28.54 -30.17 28.18
CA LYS A 39 -27.65 -31.30 27.85
C LYS A 39 -28.24 -32.51 28.54
N THR A 40 -28.77 -33.44 27.77
CA THR A 40 -28.75 -34.91 27.92
C THR A 40 -29.96 -35.45 27.16
N GLU A 41 -29.81 -35.69 25.85
CA GLU A 41 -30.54 -36.71 25.06
C GLU A 41 -30.25 -36.48 23.57
N ASN A 42 -29.13 -37.02 23.10
CA ASN A 42 -28.88 -37.56 21.74
C ASN A 42 -27.38 -37.61 21.50
N LEU A 43 -26.76 -38.71 21.94
CA LEU A 43 -25.40 -39.10 21.62
C LEU A 43 -25.45 -40.52 21.06
N SER A 44 -25.42 -40.64 19.73
CA SER A 44 -24.91 -41.83 19.06
C SER A 44 -24.54 -41.52 17.60
N GLN A 45 -23.34 -41.98 17.24
CA GLN A 45 -22.66 -41.96 15.93
C GLN A 45 -21.76 -40.73 15.61
N ILE A 46 -20.50 -40.81 16.09
CA ILE A 46 -19.35 -40.10 15.52
C ILE A 46 -18.25 -41.14 15.29
N SER A 47 -17.73 -41.20 14.05
CA SER A 47 -16.53 -41.96 13.67
C SER A 47 -15.26 -41.19 14.07
N PRO A 48 -14.13 -41.86 14.37
CA PRO A 48 -12.95 -41.19 14.90
C PRO A 48 -12.21 -40.33 13.85
N PRO A 49 -11.57 -39.22 14.28
CA PRO A 49 -10.74 -38.40 13.40
C PRO A 49 -9.40 -39.06 13.10
N ALA A 50 -8.97 -38.98 11.84
CA ALA A 50 -7.66 -39.45 11.37
C ALA A 50 -6.53 -38.56 11.92
N GLU A 51 -5.49 -39.21 12.42
CA GLU A 51 -4.25 -38.64 12.94
C GLU A 51 -3.35 -38.19 11.78
N ILE A 52 -3.08 -36.88 11.67
CA ILE A 52 -2.17 -36.33 10.65
C ILE A 52 -0.74 -36.41 11.19
N THR A 53 0.08 -37.24 10.55
CA THR A 53 1.53 -37.34 10.79
C THR A 53 2.26 -36.16 10.14
N PRO A 54 3.29 -35.56 10.79
CA PRO A 54 4.10 -34.51 10.18
C PRO A 54 5.05 -35.08 9.09
N PRO A 55 5.37 -34.31 8.03
CA PRO A 55 6.24 -34.79 6.97
C PRO A 55 7.72 -34.86 7.40
N GLU A 56 8.35 -35.97 6.99
CA GLU A 56 9.75 -36.34 7.19
C GLU A 56 10.67 -35.54 6.25
N PHE A 57 11.76 -34.98 6.79
CA PHE A 57 12.79 -34.26 6.03
C PHE A 57 13.70 -35.23 5.28
N MET A 58 13.85 -35.07 3.96
CA MET A 58 14.89 -35.72 3.15
C MET A 58 16.18 -34.87 3.10
N PRO A 59 17.38 -35.48 3.21
CA PRO A 59 18.67 -34.78 3.17
C PRO A 59 19.08 -34.37 1.73
N PRO A 60 20.02 -33.41 1.59
CA PRO A 60 20.33 -32.76 0.32
C PRO A 60 21.31 -33.56 -0.55
N ASP A 61 20.99 -33.68 -1.84
CA ASP A 61 21.96 -34.12 -2.86
C ASP A 61 22.72 -32.92 -3.42
N SER A 62 24.04 -33.01 -3.36
CA SER A 62 25.00 -32.04 -3.84
C SER A 62 25.17 -32.12 -5.37
N THR A 63 24.67 -31.12 -6.08
CA THR A 63 25.23 -30.64 -7.35
C THR A 63 25.10 -29.12 -7.42
N SER A 64 26.23 -28.42 -7.40
CA SER A 64 26.28 -26.97 -7.53
C SER A 64 26.21 -26.59 -9.02
N GLU A 65 25.06 -26.09 -9.46
CA GLU A 65 24.96 -25.22 -10.64
C GLU A 65 24.48 -23.84 -10.18
N VAL A 66 25.23 -22.80 -10.53
CA VAL A 66 24.86 -21.41 -10.32
C VAL A 66 23.73 -21.08 -11.28
N ILE A 67 22.48 -21.15 -10.82
CA ILE A 67 21.30 -20.79 -11.61
C ILE A 67 21.14 -19.27 -11.57
N THR A 68 21.62 -18.60 -12.62
CA THR A 68 21.18 -17.24 -12.95
C THR A 68 19.71 -17.27 -13.34
N ALA A 69 18.89 -16.43 -12.69
CA ALA A 69 17.45 -16.31 -12.93
C ALA A 69 17.13 -16.05 -14.43
N PRO A 70 16.13 -16.71 -15.02
CA PRO A 70 15.76 -16.46 -16.40
C PRO A 70 15.06 -15.10 -16.52
N VAL A 71 15.67 -14.24 -17.33
CA VAL A 71 15.05 -13.03 -17.88
C VAL A 71 13.84 -13.47 -18.71
N ASN A 72 12.67 -12.88 -18.42
CA ASN A 72 11.40 -13.07 -19.11
C ASN A 72 11.57 -13.07 -20.65
N ASP A 73 10.98 -14.04 -21.35
CA ASP A 73 11.09 -14.29 -22.80
C ASP A 73 10.77 -13.06 -23.67
N GLN A 74 10.02 -12.10 -23.12
CA GLN A 74 9.69 -10.84 -23.77
C GLN A 74 10.94 -9.96 -24.05
N TYR A 75 12.04 -10.14 -23.30
CA TYR A 75 13.28 -9.37 -23.45
C TYR A 75 14.35 -10.03 -24.34
N GLN A 76 14.23 -11.32 -24.62
CA GLN A 76 15.14 -12.04 -25.52
C GLN A 76 15.07 -11.49 -26.96
N ASN A 77 13.89 -11.02 -27.36
CA ASN A 77 13.68 -10.44 -28.70
C ASN A 77 14.36 -9.08 -28.90
N LEU A 78 14.68 -8.35 -27.83
CA LEU A 78 15.45 -7.10 -27.89
C LEU A 78 16.96 -7.35 -28.01
N LEU A 79 17.46 -8.47 -27.48
CA LEU A 79 18.88 -8.86 -27.56
C LEU A 79 19.26 -9.42 -28.94
N ASN A 80 18.32 -10.03 -29.67
CA ASN A 80 18.59 -10.75 -30.91
C ASN A 80 18.63 -9.88 -32.19
N LYS A 81 18.52 -8.55 -32.10
CA LYS A 81 18.59 -7.65 -33.27
C LYS A 81 19.82 -6.75 -33.23
N ILE A 82 21.01 -7.35 -33.35
CA ILE A 82 22.22 -6.68 -33.80
C ILE A 82 22.57 -7.27 -35.18
N PRO A 83 22.72 -6.48 -36.25
CA PRO A 83 23.14 -7.02 -37.54
C PRO A 83 24.63 -7.36 -37.52
N GLN A 84 24.98 -8.65 -37.56
CA GLN A 84 26.33 -9.08 -37.95
C GLN A 84 26.41 -9.07 -39.47
N ASN A 85 27.21 -8.16 -40.03
CA ASN A 85 27.56 -8.18 -41.44
C ASN A 85 29.07 -7.93 -41.57
N THR A 86 29.86 -9.00 -41.63
CA THR A 86 31.10 -9.02 -42.43
C THR A 86 31.55 -10.45 -42.73
N SER A 87 31.76 -10.70 -44.02
CA SER A 87 32.32 -11.90 -44.66
C SER A 87 33.81 -12.08 -44.35
N SER A 88 34.28 -13.34 -44.23
CA SER A 88 35.65 -13.83 -44.56
C SER A 88 35.63 -15.38 -44.53
N GLN A 89 35.62 -16.09 -45.66
CA GLN A 89 36.77 -16.71 -46.35
C GLN A 89 37.74 -17.56 -45.49
N ASP A 90 37.85 -18.82 -45.90
CA ASP A 90 38.82 -19.87 -45.51
C ASP A 90 40.28 -19.39 -45.47
N SER A 91 41.01 -19.75 -44.41
CA SER A 91 42.41 -20.22 -44.46
C SER A 91 42.84 -20.81 -43.10
N GLN A 92 43.32 -22.05 -43.13
CA GLN A 92 44.11 -22.73 -42.08
C GLN A 92 45.50 -22.02 -41.98
N ILE A 93 46.32 -21.99 -40.92
CA ILE A 93 46.91 -22.90 -39.90
C ILE A 93 47.73 -21.96 -38.92
N PRO A 94 48.49 -22.35 -37.86
CA PRO A 94 48.40 -23.37 -36.79
C PRO A 94 48.40 -22.81 -35.34
N VAL A 95 48.11 -23.73 -34.42
CA VAL A 95 48.33 -23.70 -32.96
C VAL A 95 49.77 -23.34 -32.59
N GLU A 96 49.91 -22.38 -31.67
CA GLU A 96 51.14 -22.12 -30.92
C GLU A 96 50.82 -22.08 -29.41
N THR A 97 51.55 -22.89 -28.65
CA THR A 97 51.46 -23.05 -27.19
C THR A 97 51.97 -21.79 -26.47
N PRO A 98 51.39 -21.37 -25.34
CA PRO A 98 51.82 -20.15 -24.64
C PRO A 98 53.07 -20.41 -23.77
N PRO A 99 53.96 -19.40 -23.57
CA PRO A 99 55.04 -19.47 -22.61
C PRO A 99 54.56 -19.08 -21.20
N GLU A 100 55.18 -19.71 -20.22
CA GLU A 100 54.96 -19.59 -18.78
C GLU A 100 55.97 -18.62 -18.16
N ILE A 101 55.53 -17.57 -17.45
CA ILE A 101 56.30 -16.89 -16.37
C ILE A 101 55.35 -16.43 -15.25
N SER A 102 55.80 -16.68 -14.03
CA SER A 102 55.18 -16.70 -12.69
C SER A 102 54.87 -15.33 -12.03
N PRO A 103 54.66 -15.24 -10.70
CA PRO A 103 53.35 -15.21 -10.04
C PRO A 103 53.06 -13.86 -9.34
N ALA A 104 51.81 -13.40 -9.37
CA ALA A 104 51.39 -12.22 -8.60
C ALA A 104 50.67 -12.64 -7.31
N VAL A 105 51.34 -12.38 -6.18
CA VAL A 105 50.83 -11.90 -4.88
C VAL A 105 49.43 -12.39 -4.46
N GLN A 106 49.41 -13.37 -3.55
CA GLN A 106 48.25 -13.66 -2.69
C GLN A 106 48.24 -12.72 -1.48
N LEU A 107 47.16 -11.94 -1.37
CA LEU A 107 46.70 -11.33 -0.11
C LEU A 107 45.53 -12.18 0.41
N PRO A 108 45.51 -12.54 1.71
CA PRO A 108 44.49 -13.41 2.28
C PRO A 108 43.19 -12.64 2.52
N ILE A 109 42.07 -13.20 2.06
CA ILE A 109 40.73 -12.70 2.41
C ILE A 109 40.01 -13.86 3.12
N SER A 110 39.97 -13.78 4.44
CA SER A 110 39.02 -14.51 5.29
C SER A 110 37.62 -13.95 5.05
N PRO A 111 36.57 -14.78 4.88
CA PRO A 111 35.22 -14.39 5.19
C PRO A 111 34.92 -14.76 6.65
N GLU A 112 35.00 -13.76 7.54
CA GLU A 112 34.46 -13.88 8.88
C GLU A 112 32.94 -13.65 8.80
N SER A 113 32.20 -14.74 8.98
CA SER A 113 30.74 -14.79 9.11
C SER A 113 30.36 -14.34 10.52
N PRO A 114 29.41 -13.41 10.73
CA PRO A 114 28.85 -13.19 12.05
C PRO A 114 27.98 -14.40 12.41
N ALA A 115 28.47 -15.21 13.34
CA ALA A 115 27.71 -16.28 13.96
C ALA A 115 26.49 -15.71 14.69
N ALA A 116 25.35 -16.39 14.54
CA ALA A 116 24.19 -16.24 15.40
C ALA A 116 24.58 -16.60 16.85
N PRO A 117 24.12 -15.85 17.88
CA PRO A 117 24.29 -16.30 19.25
C PRO A 117 23.34 -17.47 19.53
N GLU A 118 23.93 -18.62 19.83
CA GLU A 118 23.26 -19.78 20.43
C GLU A 118 22.66 -19.39 21.79
N PHE A 119 21.38 -19.68 21.96
CA PHE A 119 20.73 -19.67 23.27
C PHE A 119 21.28 -20.83 24.11
N SER A 120 22.12 -20.50 25.10
CA SER A 120 22.48 -21.41 26.18
C SER A 120 21.52 -21.21 27.35
N ASP A 121 20.69 -22.21 27.57
CA ASP A 121 19.78 -22.32 28.71
C ASP A 121 20.60 -22.77 29.93
N THR A 122 20.86 -21.85 30.87
CA THR A 122 21.33 -22.19 32.22
C THR A 122 20.75 -21.23 33.25
N ALA A 123 19.73 -21.75 33.94
CA ALA A 123 19.47 -21.66 35.38
C ALA A 123 19.67 -20.32 36.13
N GLU A 124 18.53 -19.76 36.54
CA GLU A 124 18.24 -19.17 37.86
C GLU A 124 19.41 -18.54 38.65
N SER A 125 19.51 -17.22 38.56
CA SER A 125 19.80 -16.22 39.60
C SER A 125 20.12 -14.92 38.85
N ASP A 126 19.59 -13.75 39.14
CA ASP A 126 19.19 -13.20 40.41
C ASP A 126 18.21 -12.05 40.12
N ASP A 127 17.24 -11.91 41.01
CA ASP A 127 16.27 -10.83 41.06
C ASP A 127 17.03 -9.49 41.16
N GLN A 128 17.13 -8.70 40.07
CA GLN A 128 17.43 -7.27 40.23
C GLN A 128 16.14 -6.55 40.65
N MET A 129 15.64 -6.94 41.82
CA MET A 129 15.06 -5.98 42.73
C MET A 129 16.04 -4.82 42.84
N SER A 130 15.55 -3.64 42.46
CA SER A 130 16.04 -2.35 42.95
C SER A 130 16.67 -2.55 44.32
N GLN A 131 17.98 -2.37 44.42
CA GLN A 131 18.70 -2.46 45.68
C GLN A 131 18.15 -1.36 46.59
N VAL A 132 17.11 -1.70 47.36
CA VAL A 132 16.59 -0.84 48.42
C VAL A 132 17.70 -0.80 49.45
N THR A 133 18.31 0.37 49.57
CA THR A 133 19.21 0.72 50.66
C THR A 133 18.60 0.29 51.99
N SER A 134 19.34 -0.54 52.73
CA SER A 134 19.10 -1.05 54.09
C SER A 134 17.95 -0.37 54.86
N VAL A 135 16.84 -1.08 55.07
CA VAL A 135 15.65 -0.66 55.85
C VAL A 135 15.92 -0.71 57.37
N SER A 136 17.07 -0.22 57.79
CA SER A 136 17.47 -0.18 59.21
C SER A 136 18.12 1.14 59.62
N GLN A 137 18.01 2.19 58.79
CA GLN A 137 18.60 3.51 59.08
C GLN A 137 17.67 4.71 58.86
N LEU A 138 16.38 4.51 58.62
CA LEU A 138 15.42 5.60 58.47
C LEU A 138 14.31 5.41 59.51
N ASP A 139 14.46 6.04 60.68
CA ASP A 139 13.30 6.26 61.54
C ASP A 139 12.33 7.19 60.80
N ASP A 140 11.06 6.78 60.71
CA ASP A 140 9.98 7.60 60.14
C ASP A 140 9.90 8.94 60.87
N VAL A 141 9.54 10.00 60.13
CA VAL A 141 9.37 11.33 60.71
C VAL A 141 8.12 11.33 61.57
N GLN A 142 8.31 11.48 62.88
CA GLN A 142 7.22 11.55 63.85
C GLN A 142 6.64 12.97 63.86
N PRO A 143 5.33 13.14 64.15
CA PRO A 143 4.72 14.46 64.33
C PRO A 143 5.39 15.32 65.42
N THR A 144 6.06 14.67 66.39
CA THR A 144 6.82 15.33 67.46
C THR A 144 8.20 15.80 67.03
N ASP A 145 8.69 15.41 65.86
CA ASP A 145 10.02 15.77 65.39
C ASP A 145 10.08 17.21 64.92
N TRP A 146 11.25 17.82 65.12
CA TRP A 146 11.47 19.21 64.70
C TRP A 146 11.27 19.38 63.18
N ALA A 147 11.61 18.38 62.38
CA ALA A 147 11.48 18.42 60.93
C ALA A 147 10.00 18.52 60.49
N PHE A 148 9.11 17.76 61.15
CA PHE A 148 7.67 17.80 60.89
C PHE A 148 7.09 19.19 61.17
N SER A 149 7.37 19.74 62.35
CA SER A 149 6.91 21.09 62.73
C SER A 149 7.51 22.20 61.86
N ALA A 150 8.77 22.07 61.43
CA ALA A 150 9.41 23.04 60.55
C ALA A 150 8.78 23.07 59.15
N LEU A 151 8.56 21.89 58.52
CA LEU A 151 7.90 21.83 57.22
C LEU A 151 6.44 22.28 57.30
N GLN A 152 5.72 21.92 58.37
CA GLN A 152 4.36 22.40 58.60
C GLN A 152 4.31 23.94 58.65
N SER A 153 5.23 24.59 59.37
CA SER A 153 5.30 26.06 59.41
C SER A 153 5.57 26.68 58.04
N LEU A 154 6.37 26.03 57.19
CA LEU A 154 6.66 26.50 55.83
C LEU A 154 5.43 26.34 54.93
N VAL A 155 4.74 25.20 55.02
CA VAL A 155 3.52 24.91 54.25
C VAL A 155 2.40 25.91 54.59
N GLU A 156 2.18 26.18 55.88
CA GLU A 156 1.17 27.13 56.34
C GLU A 156 1.50 28.58 55.92
N ARG A 157 2.78 28.96 55.92
CA ARG A 157 3.21 30.32 55.59
C ARG A 157 3.28 30.60 54.09
N TYR A 158 3.75 29.63 53.30
CA TYR A 158 4.00 29.80 51.87
C TYR A 158 2.98 29.07 50.97
N GLY A 159 2.02 28.35 51.55
CA GLY A 159 0.93 27.70 50.83
C GLY A 159 1.38 26.65 49.83
N CYS A 160 2.56 26.06 50.04
CA CYS A 160 3.28 25.32 49.01
C CYS A 160 2.73 23.91 48.72
N ILE A 161 1.86 23.37 49.57
CA ILE A 161 1.21 22.06 49.39
C ILE A 161 -0.30 22.27 49.47
N ALA A 162 -0.88 22.80 48.41
CA ALA A 162 -2.32 22.99 48.29
C ALA A 162 -2.93 21.80 47.54
N GLY A 163 -3.41 20.77 48.26
CA GLY A 163 -3.96 19.60 47.56
C GLY A 163 -4.34 18.34 48.33
N HIS A 164 -4.46 18.36 49.65
CA HIS A 164 -5.28 17.34 50.34
C HIS A 164 -6.58 18.00 50.76
N SER A 165 -7.70 17.36 50.46
CA SER A 165 -9.08 17.89 50.46
C SER A 165 -9.57 18.55 51.74
N ASN A 166 -8.73 18.64 52.78
CA ASN A 166 -9.10 19.08 54.12
C ASN A 166 -8.19 20.21 54.66
N GLY A 167 -7.22 20.75 53.89
CA GLY A 167 -6.38 21.89 54.31
C GLY A 167 -5.45 21.64 55.50
N GLN A 168 -5.31 20.40 55.96
CA GLN A 168 -4.36 20.00 57.00
C GLN A 168 -3.23 19.18 56.37
N TYR A 169 -1.99 19.59 56.62
CA TYR A 169 -0.80 18.85 56.21
C TYR A 169 -0.73 17.51 56.97
N LEU A 170 -0.92 16.40 56.25
CA LEU A 170 -0.66 14.99 56.63
C LEU A 170 -1.23 14.45 57.97
N GLY A 171 -2.01 15.22 58.74
CA GLY A 171 -2.58 14.79 60.02
C GLY A 171 -1.54 14.50 61.11
N ASN A 172 -1.95 13.88 62.23
CA ASN A 172 -1.06 13.46 63.33
C ASN A 172 -0.41 12.08 63.10
N SER A 173 -0.27 11.65 61.84
CA SER A 173 0.35 10.37 61.48
C SER A 173 1.83 10.53 61.19
N THR A 174 2.58 9.47 61.48
CA THR A 174 3.98 9.31 61.10
C THR A 174 4.10 9.25 59.59
N VAL A 175 5.10 9.95 59.03
CA VAL A 175 5.33 10.03 57.59
C VAL A 175 6.69 9.44 57.26
N ASN A 176 6.75 8.67 56.19
CA ASN A 176 8.02 8.12 55.71
C ASN A 176 8.98 9.27 55.32
N ARG A 177 10.27 9.16 55.65
CA ARG A 177 11.30 10.16 55.27
C ARG A 177 11.30 10.50 53.77
N TYR A 178 10.98 9.56 52.89
CA TYR A 178 10.85 9.82 51.44
C TYR A 178 9.60 10.64 51.07
N GLU A 179 8.45 10.35 51.70
CA GLU A 179 7.21 11.12 51.51
C GLU A 179 7.36 12.54 52.09
N PHE A 180 8.09 12.66 53.19
CA PHE A 180 8.49 13.93 53.77
C PHE A 180 9.42 14.71 52.83
N ALA A 181 10.47 14.08 52.29
CA ALA A 181 11.40 14.70 51.35
C ALA A 181 10.71 15.14 50.05
N HIS A 182 9.71 14.40 49.57
CA HIS A 182 8.88 14.79 48.43
C HIS A 182 8.08 16.08 48.73
N SER A 183 7.43 16.13 49.88
CA SER A 183 6.68 17.30 50.35
C SER A 183 7.58 18.51 50.56
N LEU A 184 8.77 18.31 51.12
CA LEU A 184 9.81 19.32 51.27
C LEU A 184 10.26 19.86 49.90
N ASN A 185 10.56 18.99 48.94
CA ASN A 185 11.00 19.38 47.59
C ASN A 185 9.94 20.24 46.87
N ILE A 186 8.66 19.87 46.96
CA ILE A 186 7.55 20.69 46.45
C ILE A 186 7.58 22.08 47.11
N CYS A 187 7.76 22.12 48.44
CA CYS A 187 7.75 23.37 49.16
C CYS A 187 8.91 24.30 48.80
N LEU A 188 10.11 23.73 48.68
CA LEU A 188 11.31 24.47 48.26
C LEU A 188 11.15 25.07 46.87
N ASN A 189 10.57 24.33 45.92
CA ASN A 189 10.32 24.82 44.56
C ASN A 189 9.33 25.98 44.53
N GLN A 190 8.24 25.91 45.31
CA GLN A 190 7.27 27.00 45.41
C GLN A 190 7.90 28.26 46.04
N ILE A 191 8.68 28.10 47.11
CA ILE A 191 9.37 29.21 47.77
C ILE A 191 10.38 29.85 46.81
N GLN A 192 11.12 29.05 46.04
CA GLN A 192 12.05 29.52 45.01
C GLN A 192 11.32 30.33 43.93
N GLU A 193 10.15 29.89 43.48
CA GLU A 193 9.33 30.61 42.51
C GLU A 193 8.78 31.93 43.08
N LEU A 194 8.36 31.95 44.35
CA LEU A 194 7.90 33.16 45.04
C LEU A 194 9.02 34.19 45.22
N ILE A 195 10.24 33.74 45.54
CA ILE A 195 11.44 34.59 45.60
C ILE A 195 11.74 35.16 44.21
N ALA A 196 11.67 34.33 43.16
CA ALA A 196 11.96 34.76 41.78
C ALA A 196 10.93 35.76 41.24
N LYS A 197 9.64 35.59 41.56
CA LYS A 197 8.54 36.47 41.13
C LYS A 197 8.44 37.76 41.93
N THR A 198 8.91 37.77 43.18
CA THR A 198 8.70 38.89 44.11
C THR A 198 10.07 39.37 44.62
N GLN A 199 10.59 40.46 44.05
CA GLN A 199 11.94 41.00 44.33
C GLN A 199 12.15 41.60 45.74
N ALA A 200 11.29 41.36 46.73
CA ALA A 200 11.51 41.90 48.08
C ALA A 200 10.85 41.06 49.21
N ASN A 201 11.69 40.63 50.16
CA ASN A 201 11.36 40.31 51.57
C ASN A 201 10.18 39.37 51.86
N THR A 202 9.82 38.47 50.94
CA THR A 202 8.78 37.46 51.21
C THR A 202 9.25 36.33 52.11
N VAL A 203 10.56 36.05 52.17
CA VAL A 203 11.13 34.97 52.98
C VAL A 203 11.95 35.55 54.14
N SER A 204 11.62 35.13 55.37
CA SER A 204 12.33 35.60 56.56
C SER A 204 13.69 34.89 56.73
N GLN A 205 14.66 35.55 57.38
CA GLN A 205 15.97 34.94 57.66
C GLN A 205 15.83 33.64 58.49
N ALA A 206 14.88 33.61 59.42
CA ALA A 206 14.60 32.42 60.22
C ALA A 206 14.12 31.23 59.38
N ASP A 207 13.39 31.50 58.30
CA ASP A 207 12.87 30.46 57.40
C ASP A 207 13.99 29.92 56.50
N LEU A 208 14.93 30.77 56.08
CA LEU A 208 16.12 30.33 55.34
C LEU A 208 17.00 29.41 56.19
N ASP A 209 17.19 29.73 57.47
CA ASP A 209 17.94 28.89 58.41
C ASP A 209 17.24 27.54 58.63
N GLN A 210 15.89 27.54 58.74
CA GLN A 210 15.09 26.31 58.83
C GLN A 210 15.17 25.47 57.55
N ILE A 211 15.05 26.10 56.38
CA ILE A 211 15.17 25.45 55.07
C ILE A 211 16.55 24.82 54.92
N GLN A 212 17.62 25.54 55.27
CA GLN A 212 18.98 25.04 55.19
C GLN A 212 19.19 23.81 56.09
N LYS A 213 18.61 23.84 57.29
CA LYS A 213 18.66 22.70 58.21
C LYS A 213 17.86 21.49 57.68
N LEU A 214 16.68 21.72 57.11
CA LEU A 214 15.86 20.66 56.49
C LEU A 214 16.55 20.05 55.27
N GLN A 215 17.15 20.87 54.41
CA GLN A 215 17.94 20.38 53.26
C GLN A 215 19.15 19.56 53.69
N SER A 216 19.79 19.92 54.81
CA SER A 216 20.91 19.14 55.36
C SER A 216 20.47 17.81 55.96
N GLU A 217 19.31 17.76 56.62
CA GLU A 217 18.78 16.55 57.27
C GLU A 217 18.23 15.52 56.28
N PHE A 218 17.66 15.99 55.16
CA PHE A 218 17.08 15.15 54.10
C PHE A 218 17.92 15.17 52.82
N GLN A 219 19.22 15.47 52.93
CA GLN A 219 20.09 15.65 51.79
C GLN A 219 20.13 14.39 50.90
N GLN A 220 20.16 13.22 51.51
CA GLN A 220 20.25 11.94 50.82
C GLN A 220 18.94 11.63 50.07
N GLU A 221 17.80 11.81 50.72
CA GLU A 221 16.46 11.57 50.16
C GLU A 221 16.14 12.58 49.05
N LEU A 222 16.52 13.85 49.21
CA LEU A 222 16.38 14.88 48.18
C LEU A 222 17.28 14.59 46.96
N GLN A 223 18.50 14.11 47.17
CA GLN A 223 19.38 13.68 46.09
C GLN A 223 18.82 12.47 45.33
N GLU A 224 18.24 11.50 46.03
CA GLU A 224 17.61 10.35 45.38
C GLU A 224 16.37 10.74 44.57
N ILE A 225 15.53 11.65 45.08
CA ILE A 225 14.41 12.20 44.32
C ILE A 225 14.91 12.92 43.06
N ALA A 226 15.94 13.74 43.18
CA ALA A 226 16.56 14.43 42.03
C ALA A 226 17.11 13.42 41.00
N GLN A 227 17.83 12.39 41.45
CA GLN A 227 18.33 11.33 40.56
C GLN A 227 17.20 10.55 39.88
N ARG A 228 16.10 10.26 40.59
CA ARG A 228 14.93 9.61 39.98
C ARG A 228 14.26 10.50 38.95
N VAL A 229 14.17 11.81 39.20
CA VAL A 229 13.68 12.78 38.20
C VAL A 229 14.61 12.82 37.00
N ASP A 230 15.93 12.88 37.19
CA ASP A 230 16.91 12.87 36.10
C ASP A 230 16.84 11.57 35.29
N VAL A 231 16.69 10.41 35.95
CA VAL A 231 16.52 9.12 35.27
C VAL A 231 15.19 9.07 34.52
N LEU A 232 14.11 9.60 35.08
CA LEU A 232 12.81 9.66 34.42
C LEU A 232 12.79 10.65 33.26
N GLU A 233 13.46 11.80 33.37
CA GLU A 233 13.64 12.76 32.29
C GLU A 233 14.53 12.18 31.19
N ASN A 234 15.63 11.53 31.55
CA ASN A 234 16.49 10.83 30.59
C ASN A 234 15.76 9.68 29.91
N LYS A 235 14.97 8.89 30.65
CA LYS A 235 14.06 7.89 30.05
C LYS A 235 12.98 8.53 29.19
N ASN A 236 12.46 9.71 29.55
CA ASN A 236 11.48 10.44 28.75
C ASN A 236 12.10 10.97 27.45
N ILE A 237 13.34 11.49 27.52
CA ILE A 237 14.14 11.93 26.39
C ILE A 237 14.50 10.72 25.51
N GLU A 238 14.93 9.61 26.10
CA GLU A 238 15.23 8.36 25.40
C GLU A 238 13.98 7.77 24.75
N LEU A 239 12.83 7.74 25.42
CA LEU A 239 11.56 7.28 24.86
C LEU A 239 11.01 8.22 23.77
N LYS A 240 11.26 9.53 23.87
CA LYS A 240 10.96 10.50 22.82
C LYS A 240 11.93 10.40 21.64
N ALA A 241 13.21 10.13 21.91
CA ALA A 241 14.25 9.94 20.89
C ALA A 241 14.14 8.58 20.19
N ASN A 242 13.69 7.54 20.90
CA ASN A 242 13.41 6.20 20.39
C ASN A 242 11.91 6.01 20.07
N GLN A 243 11.14 7.09 19.98
CA GLN A 243 9.80 7.10 19.40
C GLN A 243 9.84 6.86 17.87
N PHE A 244 11.04 6.78 17.30
CA PHE A 244 11.33 6.10 16.04
C PHE A 244 10.98 4.62 16.15
N SER A 245 9.70 4.33 16.04
CA SER A 245 9.24 3.00 15.72
C SER A 245 9.50 2.79 14.23
N THR A 246 10.60 2.10 13.88
CA THR A 246 10.69 1.38 12.60
C THR A 246 9.70 0.20 12.61
N THR A 247 8.47 0.41 13.10
CA THR A 247 7.42 -0.60 13.07
C THR A 247 6.96 -0.71 11.64
N THR A 248 7.63 -1.58 10.91
CA THR A 248 7.07 -2.17 9.72
C THR A 248 5.77 -2.88 10.12
N ARG A 249 4.65 -2.39 9.61
CA ARG A 249 3.36 -3.09 9.73
C ARG A 249 3.17 -3.92 8.47
N LEU A 250 2.80 -5.18 8.66
CA LEU A 250 2.38 -6.06 7.57
C LEU A 250 0.87 -5.92 7.39
N PHE A 251 0.46 -5.65 6.16
CA PHE A 251 -0.92 -5.75 5.71
C PHE A 251 -1.00 -6.79 4.61
N GLY A 252 -1.99 -7.68 4.66
CA GLY A 252 -2.15 -8.74 3.68
C GLY A 252 -3.52 -8.74 3.02
N GLN A 253 -3.55 -9.06 1.73
CA GLN A 253 -4.77 -9.40 1.00
C GLN A 253 -4.57 -10.70 0.23
N ALA A 254 -5.38 -11.71 0.51
CA ALA A 254 -5.42 -12.97 -0.25
C ALA A 254 -6.76 -13.10 -0.95
N ILE A 255 -6.74 -13.16 -2.27
CA ILE A 255 -7.91 -13.38 -3.11
C ILE A 255 -7.89 -14.80 -3.63
N PHE A 256 -9.01 -15.49 -3.49
CA PHE A 256 -9.29 -16.75 -4.16
C PHE A 256 -10.49 -16.55 -5.08
N SER A 257 -10.43 -17.07 -6.30
CA SER A 257 -11.56 -16.96 -7.21
C SER A 257 -11.87 -18.28 -7.91
N LEU A 258 -13.16 -18.58 -7.98
CA LEU A 258 -13.71 -19.59 -8.87
C LEU A 258 -14.38 -18.85 -10.02
N GLN A 259 -13.92 -19.07 -11.25
CA GLN A 259 -14.40 -18.34 -12.42
C GLN A 259 -14.56 -19.24 -13.65
N GLY A 260 -15.53 -18.90 -14.49
CA GLY A 260 -15.80 -19.60 -15.74
C GLY A 260 -16.34 -18.66 -16.80
N THR A 261 -16.19 -19.06 -18.06
CA THR A 261 -16.67 -18.30 -19.22
C THR A 261 -17.63 -19.16 -20.05
N ASN A 262 -18.44 -18.56 -20.90
CA ASN A 262 -19.09 -19.32 -21.98
C ASN A 262 -18.07 -19.68 -23.09
N THR A 263 -18.44 -20.62 -23.95
CA THR A 263 -17.70 -20.92 -25.17
C THR A 263 -18.02 -19.84 -26.19
N THR A 264 -17.03 -19.08 -26.61
CA THR A 264 -17.18 -18.00 -27.60
C THR A 264 -16.32 -18.28 -28.80
N ASN A 265 -16.90 -18.27 -30.00
CA ASN A 265 -16.10 -18.24 -31.21
C ASN A 265 -15.60 -16.81 -31.42
N VAL A 266 -14.31 -16.69 -31.69
CA VAL A 266 -13.63 -15.41 -31.88
C VAL A 266 -13.05 -15.38 -33.29
N ASP A 267 -13.62 -14.51 -34.10
CA ASP A 267 -13.02 -13.90 -35.28
C ASP A 267 -12.05 -12.81 -34.81
N LEU A 268 -10.76 -13.22 -34.75
CA LEU A 268 -9.67 -12.32 -34.41
C LEU A 268 -9.41 -11.33 -35.53
N PHE A 269 -9.77 -11.73 -36.75
CA PHE A 269 -9.34 -11.12 -37.98
C PHE A 269 -10.53 -10.88 -38.91
N PRO A 270 -11.33 -9.79 -38.72
CA PRO A 270 -12.57 -9.55 -39.43
C PRO A 270 -12.35 -9.32 -40.94
N ARG A 271 -12.09 -10.42 -41.65
CA ARG A 271 -11.81 -10.50 -43.07
C ARG A 271 -13.00 -11.12 -43.78
N ASP A 272 -13.48 -12.23 -43.23
CA ASP A 272 -14.54 -13.05 -43.81
C ASP A 272 -15.69 -13.31 -42.81
N GLY A 273 -15.57 -12.83 -41.57
CA GLY A 273 -16.56 -13.06 -40.52
C GLY A 273 -16.57 -14.51 -40.02
N VAL A 274 -15.52 -15.28 -40.32
CA VAL A 274 -15.39 -16.68 -39.92
C VAL A 274 -14.46 -16.76 -38.71
N PRO A 275 -14.95 -17.24 -37.55
CA PRO A 275 -14.10 -17.34 -36.37
C PRO A 275 -12.87 -18.24 -36.58
N GLU A 276 -11.66 -17.70 -36.35
CA GLU A 276 -10.43 -18.50 -36.39
C GLU A 276 -10.15 -19.24 -35.09
N ARG A 277 -10.79 -18.82 -33.98
CA ARG A 277 -10.63 -19.47 -32.68
C ARG A 277 -11.96 -19.90 -32.11
N GLN A 278 -12.03 -21.18 -31.76
CA GLN A 278 -13.12 -21.69 -30.93
C GLN A 278 -12.74 -21.56 -29.45
N GLY A 279 -13.49 -20.75 -28.72
CA GLY A 279 -13.33 -20.60 -27.28
C GLY A 279 -13.68 -21.88 -26.56
N LYS A 280 -12.77 -22.32 -25.68
CA LYS A 280 -13.00 -23.43 -24.76
C LYS A 280 -13.33 -22.87 -23.38
N THR A 281 -14.46 -23.30 -22.82
CA THR A 281 -14.80 -23.02 -21.43
C THR A 281 -14.05 -23.99 -20.53
N ASN A 282 -13.32 -23.44 -19.56
CA ASN A 282 -12.83 -24.20 -18.41
C ASN A 282 -13.28 -23.48 -17.14
N LEU A 283 -13.73 -24.25 -16.16
CA LEU A 283 -13.86 -23.76 -14.79
C LEU A 283 -12.45 -23.67 -14.21
N THR A 284 -12.08 -22.51 -13.69
CA THR A 284 -10.74 -22.26 -13.15
C THR A 284 -10.83 -21.80 -11.71
N PHE A 285 -9.93 -22.31 -10.88
CA PHE A 285 -9.75 -21.88 -9.50
C PHE A 285 -8.37 -21.22 -9.38
N THR A 286 -8.35 -19.98 -8.93
CA THR A 286 -7.17 -19.13 -8.97
C THR A 286 -6.94 -18.40 -7.65
N ASN A 287 -5.71 -17.93 -7.46
CA ASN A 287 -5.30 -17.17 -6.29
C ASN A 287 -4.46 -15.94 -6.69
N SER A 288 -4.60 -14.88 -5.92
CA SER A 288 -3.76 -13.68 -5.94
C SER A 288 -3.53 -13.21 -4.51
N VAL A 289 -2.29 -13.23 -4.06
CA VAL A 289 -1.87 -12.76 -2.74
C VAL A 289 -1.03 -11.51 -2.89
N GLN A 290 -1.34 -10.50 -2.10
CA GLN A 290 -0.59 -9.24 -2.00
C GLN A 290 -0.25 -9.00 -0.53
N LEU A 291 1.02 -8.77 -0.23
CA LEU A 291 1.53 -8.45 1.10
C LEU A 291 2.21 -7.10 1.02
N THR A 292 1.87 -6.20 1.93
CA THR A 292 2.41 -4.84 1.98
C THR A 292 3.10 -4.64 3.31
N LEU A 293 4.40 -4.39 3.26
CA LEU A 293 5.20 -3.94 4.39
C LEU A 293 5.24 -2.41 4.39
N ALA A 294 4.63 -1.81 5.39
CA ALA A 294 4.51 -0.37 5.59
C ALA A 294 5.45 0.07 6.71
N THR A 295 6.58 0.68 6.36
CA THR A 295 7.61 1.13 7.31
C THR A 295 7.63 2.65 7.37
N SER A 296 7.67 3.22 8.58
CA SER A 296 7.87 4.66 8.78
C SER A 296 9.20 4.90 9.50
N PHE A 297 9.96 5.91 9.07
CA PHE A 297 11.24 6.26 9.70
C PHE A 297 11.16 7.55 10.52
N THR A 298 10.17 8.40 10.26
CA THR A 298 10.00 9.72 10.90
C THR A 298 8.61 9.91 11.52
N GLY A 299 7.69 8.96 11.28
CA GLY A 299 6.27 9.09 11.63
C GLY A 299 5.46 9.96 10.65
N LYS A 300 6.12 10.63 9.69
CA LYS A 300 5.49 11.46 8.65
C LYS A 300 5.80 10.97 7.23
N ASP A 301 6.54 9.87 7.13
CA ASP A 301 6.95 9.21 5.89
C ASP A 301 6.53 7.74 5.90
N LEU A 302 6.50 7.14 4.71
CA LEU A 302 6.07 5.78 4.50
C LEU A 302 6.87 5.13 3.37
N LEU A 303 7.68 4.13 3.70
CA LEU A 303 8.24 3.19 2.75
C LEU A 303 7.27 2.02 2.61
N ILE A 304 6.80 1.81 1.38
CA ILE A 304 5.94 0.70 0.99
C ILE A 304 6.81 -0.32 0.26
N THR A 305 6.85 -1.54 0.77
CA THR A 305 7.36 -2.72 0.04
C THR A 305 6.20 -3.69 -0.18
N GLY A 306 5.69 -3.70 -1.40
CA GLY A 306 4.64 -4.60 -1.86
C GLY A 306 5.23 -5.86 -2.47
N LEU A 307 4.75 -7.01 -2.02
CA LEU A 307 5.02 -8.33 -2.57
C LEU A 307 3.73 -8.90 -3.12
N SER A 308 3.77 -9.49 -4.30
CA SER A 308 2.62 -10.16 -4.89
C SER A 308 2.98 -11.52 -5.46
N ALA A 309 2.03 -12.45 -5.37
CA ALA A 309 2.11 -13.75 -6.01
C ALA A 309 0.72 -14.15 -6.53
N GLY A 310 0.64 -14.71 -7.73
CA GLY A 310 -0.62 -15.19 -8.29
C GLY A 310 -0.41 -16.14 -9.45
N ASN A 311 -1.48 -16.85 -9.82
CA ASN A 311 -1.48 -17.85 -10.88
C ASN A 311 -2.51 -17.57 -11.98
N LEU A 312 -3.14 -16.39 -11.97
CA LEU A 312 -4.16 -16.02 -12.94
C LEU A 312 -3.57 -15.04 -13.96
N GLY A 313 -3.18 -15.58 -15.10
CA GLY A 313 -2.79 -14.78 -16.26
C GLY A 313 -4.01 -14.31 -17.01
N SER A 314 -3.86 -13.21 -17.75
CA SER A 314 -4.82 -12.92 -18.80
C SER A 314 -4.76 -14.02 -19.84
N ASN A 315 -5.89 -14.66 -20.11
CA ASN A 315 -6.03 -15.64 -21.19
C ASN A 315 -6.16 -14.97 -22.57
N ALA A 316 -6.19 -13.63 -22.62
CA ALA A 316 -6.21 -12.86 -23.85
C ALA A 316 -4.75 -12.67 -24.34
N SER A 317 -4.42 -13.31 -25.46
CA SER A 317 -3.17 -13.05 -26.20
C SER A 317 -3.00 -11.55 -26.48
N LEU A 318 -1.80 -11.04 -26.78
CA LEU A 318 -1.57 -9.62 -27.13
C LEU A 318 -2.44 -9.11 -28.30
N ILE A 319 -2.97 -10.02 -29.12
CA ILE A 319 -3.94 -9.77 -30.20
C ILE A 319 -5.42 -9.87 -29.76
N SER A 320 -5.69 -10.35 -28.56
CA SER A 320 -7.00 -10.42 -27.94
C SER A 320 -7.17 -9.26 -26.97
N HIS A 321 -8.11 -8.40 -27.30
CA HIS A 321 -8.52 -7.25 -26.52
C HIS A 321 -9.02 -7.78 -25.18
N ASN A 322 -8.25 -7.54 -24.11
CA ASN A 322 -8.43 -8.13 -22.77
C ASN A 322 -9.68 -7.58 -22.05
N MET A 323 -10.83 -7.63 -22.72
CA MET A 323 -12.10 -7.01 -22.32
C MET A 323 -12.83 -7.81 -21.24
N GLY A 324 -12.52 -9.10 -21.09
CA GLY A 324 -13.00 -9.95 -20.00
C GLY A 324 -12.11 -9.98 -18.75
N ARG A 325 -11.07 -9.14 -18.69
CA ARG A 325 -10.05 -9.17 -17.63
C ARG A 325 -10.65 -8.92 -16.26
N LEU A 326 -10.35 -9.79 -15.29
CA LEU A 326 -10.70 -9.57 -13.89
C LEU A 326 -9.72 -8.60 -13.20
N SER A 327 -10.17 -7.95 -12.13
CA SER A 327 -9.45 -6.89 -11.40
C SER A 327 -8.24 -7.37 -10.59
N PHE A 328 -8.17 -8.68 -10.34
CA PHE A 328 -7.14 -9.33 -9.51
C PHE A 328 -6.25 -10.27 -10.32
N GLU A 329 -6.33 -10.26 -11.66
CA GLU A 329 -5.46 -11.07 -12.50
C GLU A 329 -4.00 -10.64 -12.34
N SER A 330 -3.20 -11.54 -11.79
CA SER A 330 -1.76 -11.46 -11.69
C SER A 330 -1.20 -12.88 -11.88
N ASN A 331 -0.27 -13.03 -12.82
CA ASN A 331 0.44 -14.28 -13.03
C ASN A 331 1.92 -14.09 -12.79
N THR A 332 2.37 -14.57 -11.65
CA THR A 332 3.78 -14.70 -11.31
C THR A 332 4.20 -16.17 -11.28
N GLU A 333 3.36 -17.08 -11.79
CA GLU A 333 3.50 -18.53 -11.60
C GLU A 333 3.64 -18.90 -10.12
N ASN A 334 2.90 -18.19 -9.25
CA ASN A 334 3.02 -18.26 -7.79
C ASN A 334 4.42 -17.94 -7.23
N ARG A 335 5.34 -17.37 -8.01
CA ARG A 335 6.58 -16.80 -7.48
C ARG A 335 6.29 -15.46 -6.82
N VAL A 336 6.99 -15.17 -5.73
CA VAL A 336 6.89 -13.87 -5.06
C VAL A 336 7.66 -12.84 -5.88
N ALA A 337 6.98 -11.76 -6.26
CA ALA A 337 7.56 -10.64 -6.99
C ALA A 337 7.26 -9.32 -6.27
N ILE A 338 8.21 -8.38 -6.34
CA ILE A 338 8.00 -7.02 -5.85
C ILE A 338 7.08 -6.30 -6.85
N ASN A 339 5.93 -5.80 -6.39
CA ASN A 339 5.00 -5.02 -7.20
C ASN A 339 4.96 -3.52 -6.81
N ASP A 340 5.37 -3.19 -5.59
CA ASP A 340 5.48 -1.81 -5.11
C ASP A 340 6.79 -1.68 -4.31
N LEU A 341 7.58 -0.67 -4.64
CA LEU A 341 8.74 -0.26 -3.86
C LEU A 341 8.83 1.25 -3.97
N SER A 342 8.09 1.92 -3.10
CA SER A 342 7.91 3.37 -3.12
C SER A 342 8.09 3.99 -1.75
N TYR A 343 8.76 5.14 -1.71
CA TYR A 343 8.94 5.97 -0.54
C TYR A 343 8.11 7.25 -0.68
N ARG A 344 7.29 7.51 0.32
CA ARG A 344 6.35 8.63 0.39
C ARG A 344 6.71 9.52 1.56
N PHE A 345 6.81 10.82 1.33
CA PHE A 345 7.13 11.78 2.37
C PHE A 345 6.49 13.14 2.08
N LEU A 346 6.29 13.92 3.13
CA LEU A 346 5.79 15.29 3.01
C LEU A 346 6.96 16.25 2.77
N LEU A 347 6.91 17.01 1.68
CA LEU A 347 7.79 18.16 1.45
C LEU A 347 7.30 19.40 2.22
N ALA A 348 5.99 19.52 2.39
CA ALA A 348 5.32 20.53 3.19
C ALA A 348 4.02 19.94 3.75
N ASP A 349 3.34 20.65 4.66
CA ASP A 349 2.12 20.16 5.31
C ASP A 349 0.98 19.83 4.31
N ASN A 350 1.00 20.43 3.12
CA ASN A 350 0.02 20.21 2.05
C ASN A 350 0.64 19.61 0.76
N LEU A 351 1.90 19.20 0.77
CA LEU A 351 2.59 18.67 -0.42
C LEU A 351 3.27 17.34 -0.09
N GLY A 352 2.70 16.26 -0.60
CA GLY A 352 3.28 14.92 -0.57
C GLY A 352 4.06 14.59 -1.83
N VAL A 353 5.13 13.84 -1.69
CA VAL A 353 5.94 13.29 -2.79
C VAL A 353 6.03 11.79 -2.65
N VAL A 354 6.02 11.10 -3.80
CA VAL A 354 6.29 9.68 -3.92
C VAL A 354 7.42 9.46 -4.91
N VAL A 355 8.37 8.60 -4.56
CA VAL A 355 9.44 8.15 -5.46
C VAL A 355 9.62 6.66 -5.29
N GLY A 356 9.81 5.92 -6.37
CA GLY A 356 9.94 4.47 -6.29
C GLY A 356 10.34 3.82 -7.60
N SER A 357 10.98 2.66 -7.52
CA SER A 357 11.32 1.85 -8.69
C SER A 357 10.18 0.92 -9.12
N ALA A 358 9.17 0.75 -8.27
CA ALA A 358 7.96 -0.02 -8.53
C ALA A 358 6.75 0.63 -7.82
N GLY A 359 5.53 0.43 -8.32
CA GLY A 359 4.29 0.95 -7.73
C GLY A 359 4.01 2.45 -7.98
N VAL A 360 4.80 3.17 -8.78
CA VAL A 360 4.62 4.62 -9.02
C VAL A 360 4.20 4.89 -10.47
N ASN A 361 2.89 5.10 -10.68
CA ASN A 361 2.30 5.47 -11.96
C ASN A 361 1.01 6.30 -11.75
N ALA A 362 0.35 6.71 -12.82
CA ALA A 362 -0.87 7.53 -12.73
C ALA A 362 -2.01 6.81 -11.99
N ALA A 363 -2.19 5.51 -12.19
CA ALA A 363 -3.24 4.74 -11.51
C ALA A 363 -3.02 4.57 -10.00
N THR A 364 -1.78 4.68 -9.50
CA THR A 364 -1.45 4.57 -8.06
C THR A 364 -1.15 5.90 -7.38
N THR A 365 -0.80 6.94 -8.15
CA THR A 365 -0.46 8.27 -7.63
C THR A 365 -1.67 9.21 -7.61
N PHE A 366 -2.57 9.11 -8.59
CA PHE A 366 -3.74 9.98 -8.65
C PHE A 366 -4.83 9.52 -7.70
N ARG A 367 -5.41 10.46 -6.93
CA ARG A 367 -6.50 10.19 -5.99
C ARG A 367 -7.67 9.46 -6.65
N GLY A 368 -8.12 8.38 -6.00
CA GLY A 368 -9.27 7.56 -6.38
C GLY A 368 -10.59 8.30 -6.24
N ILE A 369 -11.45 8.21 -7.26
CA ILE A 369 -12.79 8.86 -7.25
C ILE A 369 -13.91 7.83 -7.43
N ASN A 370 -13.63 6.73 -8.15
CA ASN A 370 -14.63 5.71 -8.39
C ASN A 370 -14.78 4.82 -7.15
N PRO A 371 -15.96 4.75 -6.50
CA PRO A 371 -16.17 3.89 -5.33
C PRO A 371 -16.10 2.39 -5.64
N LEU A 372 -16.07 2.00 -6.92
CA LEU A 372 -15.95 0.62 -7.38
C LEU A 372 -14.50 0.20 -7.65
N GLU A 373 -13.50 1.03 -7.32
CA GLU A 373 -12.09 0.66 -7.47
C GLU A 373 -11.61 -0.33 -6.39
N GLY A 374 -10.56 -1.10 -6.69
CA GLY A 374 -9.95 -2.06 -5.77
C GLY A 374 -10.12 -3.52 -6.21
N SER A 375 -9.02 -4.27 -6.20
CA SER A 375 -8.96 -5.67 -6.65
C SER A 375 -9.73 -6.66 -5.78
N GLY A 376 -9.88 -6.37 -4.48
CA GLY A 376 -10.59 -7.22 -3.51
C GLY A 376 -11.97 -6.71 -3.10
N ASP A 377 -12.21 -5.40 -3.25
CA ASP A 377 -13.37 -4.71 -2.69
C ASP A 377 -14.34 -4.15 -3.71
N GLY A 378 -13.84 -3.82 -4.89
CA GLY A 378 -14.61 -3.13 -5.91
C GLY A 378 -15.16 -4.08 -6.96
N ALA A 379 -15.27 -3.56 -8.18
CA ALA A 379 -15.64 -4.30 -9.37
C ALA A 379 -14.81 -5.59 -9.54
N ILE A 380 -15.43 -6.59 -10.16
CA ILE A 380 -14.77 -7.84 -10.50
C ILE A 380 -13.93 -7.69 -11.77
N SER A 381 -14.26 -6.77 -12.67
CA SER A 381 -13.45 -6.50 -13.86
C SER A 381 -12.38 -5.43 -13.64
N GLN A 382 -11.29 -5.51 -14.40
CA GLN A 382 -10.32 -4.43 -14.49
C GLN A 382 -10.94 -3.14 -15.06
N PHE A 383 -11.89 -3.29 -16.00
CA PHE A 383 -12.61 -2.18 -16.62
C PHE A 383 -13.33 -1.31 -15.57
N GLY A 384 -14.01 -1.95 -14.62
CA GLY A 384 -14.83 -1.27 -13.62
C GLY A 384 -14.05 -0.46 -12.59
N GLN A 385 -12.73 -0.64 -12.49
CA GLN A 385 -11.91 0.01 -11.45
C GLN A 385 -11.68 1.48 -11.71
N ARG A 386 -10.91 1.83 -12.75
CA ARG A 386 -10.54 3.21 -13.09
C ARG A 386 -10.48 3.35 -14.60
N ASN A 387 -10.52 4.61 -15.07
CA ASN A 387 -10.39 4.91 -16.49
C ASN A 387 -9.09 4.28 -17.06
N PRO A 388 -9.17 3.39 -18.06
CA PRO A 388 -8.01 2.69 -18.62
C PRO A 388 -6.89 3.59 -19.14
N ILE A 389 -7.16 4.86 -19.46
CA ILE A 389 -6.12 5.79 -19.90
C ILE A 389 -5.04 6.02 -18.83
N LEU A 390 -5.36 5.80 -17.55
CA LEU A 390 -4.41 5.95 -16.44
C LEU A 390 -3.30 4.88 -16.46
N ASN A 391 -3.51 3.78 -17.19
CA ASN A 391 -2.49 2.72 -17.34
C ASN A 391 -1.60 2.96 -18.57
N ILE A 392 -1.90 3.95 -19.43
CA ILE A 392 -1.12 4.23 -20.63
C ILE A 392 0.34 4.46 -20.27
N GLY A 393 1.24 3.80 -21.00
CA GLY A 393 2.67 3.84 -20.76
C GLY A 393 3.21 2.70 -19.88
N ASN A 394 2.37 1.81 -19.34
CA ASN A 394 2.81 0.67 -18.49
C ASN A 394 3.79 1.08 -17.37
N GLY A 395 3.62 2.28 -16.82
CA GLY A 395 4.54 2.82 -15.83
C GLY A 395 4.64 1.93 -14.59
N THR A 396 5.86 1.55 -14.22
CA THR A 396 6.11 0.74 -13.02
C THR A 396 6.75 1.57 -11.93
N GLY A 397 7.63 2.52 -12.25
CA GLY A 397 8.28 3.36 -11.24
C GLY A 397 8.70 4.73 -11.76
N GLY A 398 8.93 5.65 -10.85
CA GLY A 398 9.26 7.04 -11.13
C GLY A 398 9.01 7.94 -9.93
N ILE A 399 8.53 9.16 -10.19
CA ILE A 399 8.28 10.19 -9.18
C ILE A 399 6.90 10.80 -9.38
N GLY A 400 6.23 11.12 -8.29
CA GLY A 400 4.97 11.84 -8.31
C GLY A 400 4.80 12.75 -7.10
N PHE A 401 3.79 13.60 -7.16
CA PHE A 401 3.41 14.48 -6.07
C PHE A 401 1.88 14.55 -5.94
N ASP A 402 1.43 14.85 -4.74
CA ASP A 402 0.05 15.23 -4.43
C ASP A 402 0.08 16.54 -3.66
N TRP A 403 -0.44 17.60 -4.29
CA TRP A 403 -0.51 18.92 -3.72
C TRP A 403 -1.95 19.27 -3.37
N GLU A 404 -2.23 19.41 -2.08
CA GLU A 404 -3.49 19.89 -1.57
C GLU A 404 -3.49 21.42 -1.58
N ILE A 405 -4.10 21.99 -2.63
CA ILE A 405 -4.20 23.45 -2.80
C ILE A 405 -5.19 24.02 -1.77
N SER A 406 -6.25 23.27 -1.48
CA SER A 406 -7.25 23.53 -0.45
C SER A 406 -7.97 22.23 -0.11
N ASP A 407 -8.79 22.23 0.94
CA ASP A 407 -9.61 21.08 1.38
C ASP A 407 -10.49 20.46 0.28
N ARG A 408 -10.76 21.19 -0.82
CA ARG A 408 -11.63 20.78 -1.93
C ARG A 408 -10.94 20.72 -3.29
N ILE A 409 -9.66 21.07 -3.37
CA ILE A 409 -8.91 21.14 -4.64
C ILE A 409 -7.52 20.55 -4.41
N SER A 410 -7.20 19.51 -5.18
CA SER A 410 -5.88 18.90 -5.18
C SER A 410 -5.33 18.72 -6.60
N LEU A 411 -4.03 18.91 -6.75
CA LEU A 411 -3.29 18.71 -7.99
C LEU A 411 -2.28 17.59 -7.78
N GLN A 412 -2.44 16.50 -8.54
CA GLN A 412 -1.48 15.41 -8.59
C GLN A 412 -0.67 15.47 -9.88
N GLY A 413 0.59 15.06 -9.79
CA GLY A 413 1.44 14.87 -10.97
C GLY A 413 2.29 13.62 -10.83
N VAL A 414 2.62 13.00 -11.96
CA VAL A 414 3.46 11.81 -11.99
C VAL A 414 4.29 11.77 -13.25
N TYR A 415 5.51 11.25 -13.11
CA TYR A 415 6.36 10.78 -14.18
C TYR A 415 6.73 9.32 -13.89
N SER A 416 6.54 8.43 -14.85
CA SER A 416 6.74 6.99 -14.66
C SER A 416 7.38 6.38 -15.91
N SER A 417 8.30 5.44 -15.71
CA SER A 417 8.91 4.63 -16.75
C SER A 417 8.45 3.18 -16.62
N GLU A 418 8.36 2.45 -17.73
CA GLU A 418 8.01 1.02 -17.74
C GLU A 418 9.09 0.18 -17.04
N ILE A 419 10.36 0.54 -17.21
CA ILE A 419 11.50 -0.22 -16.66
C ILE A 419 12.57 0.76 -16.13
N PRO A 420 12.32 1.43 -15.00
CA PRO A 420 13.21 2.46 -14.48
C PRO A 420 14.54 1.89 -13.97
N SER A 421 14.57 0.61 -13.57
CA SER A 421 15.75 -0.06 -13.00
C SER A 421 16.75 -0.57 -14.04
N PHE A 422 16.47 -0.44 -15.34
CA PHE A 422 17.34 -0.99 -16.40
C PHE A 422 18.63 -0.17 -16.55
N PRO A 423 19.81 -0.74 -16.30
CA PRO A 423 21.09 -0.02 -16.36
C PRO A 423 21.72 -0.02 -17.77
N GLY A 424 21.05 -0.63 -18.76
CA GLY A 424 21.60 -0.84 -20.10
C GLY A 424 21.42 0.36 -21.03
N ASN A 425 21.18 0.09 -22.32
CA ASN A 425 20.99 1.14 -23.32
C ASN A 425 19.80 2.03 -22.97
N ALA A 426 20.07 3.32 -22.74
CA ALA A 426 19.06 4.33 -22.43
C ALA A 426 18.04 4.54 -23.56
N ASN A 427 18.26 4.01 -24.77
CA ASN A 427 17.25 4.03 -25.84
C ASN A 427 16.23 2.88 -25.71
N SER A 428 16.54 1.84 -24.94
CA SER A 428 15.70 0.65 -24.78
C SER A 428 14.83 0.71 -23.53
N ALA A 429 15.36 1.22 -22.42
CA ALA A 429 14.70 1.33 -21.13
C ALA A 429 15.48 2.27 -20.20
N GLY A 430 15.03 2.42 -18.96
CA GLY A 430 15.60 3.33 -17.95
C GLY A 430 14.64 4.47 -17.62
N LEU A 431 15.05 5.38 -16.74
CA LEU A 431 14.15 6.43 -16.25
C LEU A 431 13.64 7.35 -17.37
N PHE A 432 14.49 7.72 -18.33
CA PHE A 432 14.16 8.61 -19.46
C PHE A 432 14.15 7.89 -20.82
N GLY A 433 14.32 6.56 -20.78
CA GLY A 433 14.57 5.71 -21.93
C GLY A 433 13.46 4.72 -22.20
N GLY A 434 13.31 4.28 -23.45
CA GLY A 434 12.24 3.35 -23.82
C GLY A 434 10.86 3.96 -23.62
N ARG A 435 9.96 3.22 -22.95
CA ARG A 435 8.59 3.69 -22.69
C ARG A 435 8.50 4.46 -21.38
N TYR A 436 7.91 5.65 -21.42
CA TYR A 436 7.62 6.45 -20.25
C TYR A 436 6.33 7.25 -20.41
N SER A 437 5.71 7.62 -19.30
CA SER A 437 4.54 8.49 -19.26
C SER A 437 4.68 9.59 -18.21
N ALA A 438 4.05 10.72 -18.49
CA ALA A 438 3.93 11.85 -17.59
C ALA A 438 2.48 12.26 -17.54
N GLY A 439 1.96 12.58 -16.36
CA GLY A 439 0.56 12.94 -16.22
C GLY A 439 0.30 13.91 -15.09
N ALA A 440 -0.86 14.56 -15.17
CA ALA A 440 -1.40 15.37 -14.09
C ALA A 440 -2.89 15.08 -13.91
N GLN A 441 -3.37 15.17 -12.67
CA GLN A 441 -4.79 15.11 -12.33
C GLN A 441 -5.15 16.31 -11.45
N LEU A 442 -6.23 16.99 -11.81
CA LEU A 442 -6.90 17.96 -10.96
C LEU A 442 -8.14 17.28 -10.36
N THR A 443 -8.16 17.14 -9.05
CA THR A 443 -9.32 16.64 -8.30
C THR A 443 -10.03 17.78 -7.60
N LEU A 444 -11.34 17.85 -7.80
CA LEU A 444 -12.24 18.87 -7.29
C LEU A 444 -13.35 18.19 -6.50
N ALA A 445 -13.64 18.69 -5.31
CA ALA A 445 -14.82 18.32 -4.52
C ALA A 445 -15.71 19.55 -4.31
N PRO A 446 -16.49 19.99 -5.32
CA PRO A 446 -17.28 21.23 -5.21
C PRO A 446 -18.27 21.22 -4.04
N THR A 447 -18.77 20.03 -3.69
CA THR A 447 -19.64 19.77 -2.54
C THR A 447 -19.14 18.54 -1.79
N GLU A 448 -19.67 18.27 -0.59
CA GLU A 448 -19.30 17.08 0.20
C GLU A 448 -19.72 15.75 -0.46
N ASN A 449 -20.61 15.82 -1.44
CA ASN A 449 -21.22 14.66 -2.10
C ASN A 449 -20.78 14.50 -3.55
N LEU A 450 -19.95 15.39 -4.10
CA LEU A 450 -19.59 15.38 -5.51
C LEU A 450 -18.08 15.48 -5.67
N ASP A 451 -17.50 14.45 -6.26
CA ASP A 451 -16.07 14.35 -6.56
C ASP A 451 -15.87 14.32 -8.08
N ILE A 452 -14.95 15.14 -8.57
CA ILE A 452 -14.63 15.29 -10.00
C ILE A 452 -13.12 15.20 -10.16
N GLY A 453 -12.65 14.42 -11.11
CA GLY A 453 -11.25 14.33 -11.49
C GLY A 453 -11.10 14.59 -12.97
N ILE A 454 -10.17 15.46 -13.33
CA ILE A 454 -9.77 15.72 -14.73
C ILE A 454 -8.30 15.36 -14.83
N ASN A 455 -7.95 14.48 -15.75
CA ASN A 455 -6.58 14.00 -15.91
C ASN A 455 -6.10 14.11 -17.35
N TYR A 456 -4.80 14.30 -17.49
CA TYR A 456 -4.08 14.31 -18.75
C TYR A 456 -2.83 13.44 -18.62
N ILE A 457 -2.63 12.56 -19.58
CA ILE A 457 -1.47 11.67 -19.68
C ILE A 457 -0.78 11.90 -21.03
N TYR A 458 0.51 12.17 -20.99
CA TYR A 458 1.41 12.03 -22.12
C TYR A 458 2.17 10.71 -21.99
N SER A 459 2.37 10.01 -23.09
CA SER A 459 3.17 8.79 -23.13
C SER A 459 4.01 8.74 -24.39
N HIS A 460 5.28 8.38 -24.23
CA HIS A 460 6.14 7.96 -25.31
C HIS A 460 6.28 6.45 -25.25
N SER A 461 5.97 5.77 -26.35
CA SER A 461 6.17 4.33 -26.51
C SER A 461 7.12 4.06 -27.68
N PRO A 462 8.17 3.24 -27.51
CA PRO A 462 9.08 2.85 -28.59
C PRO A 462 8.43 1.86 -29.57
N ASN A 463 7.20 1.43 -29.29
CA ASN A 463 6.40 0.55 -30.12
C ASN A 463 4.92 1.02 -30.14
N ASP A 464 4.08 0.21 -30.77
CA ASP A 464 2.68 0.43 -31.08
C ASP A 464 1.68 0.02 -29.99
N LEU A 465 2.15 -0.37 -28.80
CA LEU A 465 1.29 -0.73 -27.68
C LEU A 465 1.03 0.47 -26.76
N LEU A 466 -0.23 0.81 -26.50
CA LEU A 466 -0.66 1.85 -25.54
C LEU A 466 -0.39 1.46 -24.07
N GLY A 467 -0.62 0.19 -23.73
CA GLY A 467 -0.53 -0.29 -22.34
C GLY A 467 -1.77 -0.02 -21.47
N THR A 468 -2.96 0.18 -22.06
CA THR A 468 -4.21 0.38 -21.29
C THR A 468 -4.62 -0.85 -20.46
N GLY A 469 -4.14 -2.03 -20.82
CA GLY A 469 -4.44 -3.32 -20.17
C GLY A 469 -5.83 -3.88 -20.49
N ILE A 470 -6.65 -3.16 -21.28
CA ILE A 470 -8.00 -3.53 -21.71
C ILE A 470 -8.39 -2.79 -23.00
N GLY A 471 -9.24 -3.42 -23.82
CA GLY A 471 -9.69 -2.86 -25.11
C GLY A 471 -8.58 -2.81 -26.16
N ASP A 472 -8.73 -1.92 -27.14
CA ASP A 472 -7.75 -1.60 -28.18
C ASP A 472 -6.51 -0.98 -27.53
N ALA A 473 -5.52 -1.85 -27.24
CA ALA A 473 -4.21 -1.44 -26.76
C ALA A 473 -3.17 -1.38 -27.90
N GLN A 474 -3.45 -2.04 -29.02
CA GLN A 474 -2.60 -2.14 -30.20
C GLN A 474 -2.99 -1.04 -31.21
N LEU A 475 -2.05 -0.15 -31.55
CA LEU A 475 -2.34 1.02 -32.40
C LEU A 475 -2.22 0.76 -33.91
N ILE A 476 -1.42 -0.23 -34.32
CA ILE A 476 -1.16 -0.55 -35.73
C ILE A 476 -1.43 -2.03 -36.02
N SER A 477 -1.56 -2.38 -37.29
CA SER A 477 -1.65 -3.77 -37.75
C SER A 477 -0.49 -4.62 -37.20
N PRO A 478 -0.74 -5.84 -36.67
CA PRO A 478 0.32 -6.72 -36.18
C PRO A 478 1.27 -7.22 -37.29
N PHE A 479 0.91 -7.00 -38.55
CA PHE A 479 1.74 -7.33 -39.72
C PHE A 479 2.63 -6.16 -40.16
N ALA A 480 2.44 -4.97 -39.59
CA ALA A 480 3.24 -3.79 -39.89
C ALA A 480 4.55 -3.78 -39.09
N PRO A 481 5.62 -3.14 -39.59
CA PRO A 481 6.80 -2.89 -38.78
C PRO A 481 6.48 -2.06 -37.53
N THR A 482 7.02 -2.49 -36.40
CA THR A 482 6.93 -1.78 -35.12
C THR A 482 7.29 -0.31 -35.29
N THR A 483 6.43 0.56 -34.76
CA THR A 483 6.57 2.02 -34.89
C THR A 483 6.41 2.66 -33.52
N ALA A 484 7.27 3.63 -33.19
CA ALA A 484 7.15 4.40 -31.96
C ALA A 484 6.00 5.41 -32.04
N PHE A 485 5.30 5.61 -30.92
CA PHE A 485 4.16 6.53 -30.81
C PHE A 485 4.33 7.51 -29.65
N ASN A 486 3.84 8.72 -29.87
CA ASN A 486 3.57 9.70 -28.84
C ASN A 486 2.06 9.82 -28.66
N THR A 487 1.58 9.53 -27.45
CA THR A 487 0.17 9.54 -27.12
C THR A 487 -0.14 10.65 -26.14
N HIS A 488 -1.21 11.39 -26.44
CA HIS A 488 -1.84 12.35 -25.54
C HIS A 488 -3.21 11.81 -25.18
N ALA A 489 -3.51 11.66 -23.89
CA ALA A 489 -4.80 11.20 -23.41
C ALA A 489 -5.37 12.20 -22.40
N VAL A 490 -6.68 12.45 -22.50
CA VAL A 490 -7.44 13.28 -21.57
C VAL A 490 -8.60 12.43 -21.05
N GLY A 491 -8.88 12.52 -19.76
CA GLY A 491 -10.06 11.90 -19.20
C GLY A 491 -10.65 12.69 -18.05
N ALA A 492 -11.87 12.29 -17.72
CA ALA A 492 -12.59 12.81 -16.58
C ALA A 492 -13.31 11.67 -15.85
N THR A 493 -13.45 11.83 -14.55
CA THR A 493 -14.21 10.93 -13.66
C THR A 493 -15.11 11.78 -12.79
N VAL A 494 -16.36 11.37 -12.61
CA VAL A 494 -17.32 12.00 -11.71
C VAL A 494 -17.93 10.93 -10.82
N ALA A 495 -18.00 11.19 -9.53
CA ALA A 495 -18.76 10.39 -8.57
C ALA A 495 -19.66 11.30 -7.74
N TRP A 496 -20.94 10.97 -7.70
CA TRP A 496 -21.97 11.72 -7.00
C TRP A 496 -22.69 10.83 -5.99
N ARG A 497 -22.54 11.15 -4.71
CA ARG A 497 -23.24 10.52 -3.60
C ARG A 497 -24.62 11.15 -3.44
N LEU A 498 -25.64 10.51 -4.02
CA LEU A 498 -27.03 10.98 -3.92
C LEU A 498 -27.54 10.85 -2.47
N ASN A 499 -27.18 9.76 -1.82
CA ASN A 499 -27.42 9.48 -0.39
C ASN A 499 -26.44 8.41 0.12
N ASP A 500 -26.55 8.02 1.39
CA ASP A 500 -25.65 7.06 2.04
C ASP A 500 -25.69 5.63 1.44
N ASN A 501 -26.71 5.32 0.63
CA ASN A 501 -26.93 4.00 0.03
C ASN A 501 -26.86 4.00 -1.51
N LEU A 502 -26.64 5.14 -2.14
CA LEU A 502 -26.60 5.25 -3.60
C LEU A 502 -25.58 6.29 -4.05
N GLN A 503 -24.63 5.82 -4.86
CA GLN A 503 -23.69 6.68 -5.58
C GLN A 503 -23.80 6.40 -7.07
N LEU A 504 -23.89 7.47 -7.86
CA LEU A 504 -23.91 7.41 -9.32
C LEU A 504 -22.66 8.09 -9.83
N GLY A 505 -22.13 7.61 -10.95
CA GLY A 505 -20.96 8.23 -11.53
C GLY A 505 -20.57 7.62 -12.85
N GLY A 506 -19.41 8.05 -13.33
CA GLY A 506 -18.83 7.54 -14.54
C GLY A 506 -17.49 8.18 -14.84
N TRP A 507 -16.83 7.64 -15.85
CA TRP A 507 -15.61 8.21 -16.38
C TRP A 507 -15.61 8.13 -17.91
N GLY A 508 -14.82 8.98 -18.53
CA GLY A 508 -14.63 9.03 -19.98
C GLY A 508 -13.19 9.38 -20.32
N GLY A 509 -12.68 8.81 -21.41
CA GLY A 509 -11.33 9.02 -21.90
C GLY A 509 -11.29 9.19 -23.42
N PHE A 510 -10.40 10.05 -23.87
CA PHE A 510 -10.03 10.24 -25.26
C PHE A 510 -8.51 10.26 -25.38
N SER A 511 -7.94 9.57 -26.35
CA SER A 511 -6.52 9.65 -26.64
C SER A 511 -6.25 9.82 -28.13
N THR A 512 -5.18 10.54 -28.44
CA THR A 512 -4.63 10.70 -29.79
C THR A 512 -3.17 10.26 -29.78
N SER A 513 -2.84 9.32 -30.66
CA SER A 513 -1.51 8.72 -30.77
C SER A 513 -0.92 9.04 -32.13
N LYS A 514 0.24 9.67 -32.15
CA LYS A 514 0.97 10.07 -33.37
C LYS A 514 2.23 9.23 -33.52
N PRO A 515 2.44 8.55 -34.65
CA PRO A 515 3.67 7.82 -34.91
C PRO A 515 4.85 8.77 -35.13
N ALA A 516 6.06 8.36 -34.76
CA ALA A 516 7.26 9.20 -34.89
C ALA A 516 7.76 9.32 -36.34
N ASN A 517 7.66 8.23 -37.12
CA ASN A 517 8.25 8.12 -38.46
C ASN A 517 7.22 7.81 -39.56
N LEU A 518 5.93 8.05 -39.29
CA LEU A 518 4.85 7.88 -40.25
C LEU A 518 3.94 9.11 -40.22
N SER A 519 3.21 9.34 -41.31
CA SER A 519 2.13 10.34 -41.31
C SER A 519 0.87 9.76 -40.65
N GLY A 520 0.05 10.63 -40.05
CA GLY A 520 -1.25 10.26 -39.50
C GLY A 520 -1.27 10.19 -37.98
N SER A 521 -2.36 9.66 -37.45
CA SER A 521 -2.70 9.55 -36.03
C SER A 521 -3.80 8.53 -35.83
N VAL A 522 -3.83 7.95 -34.63
CA VAL A 522 -4.86 7.03 -34.15
C VAL A 522 -5.59 7.69 -32.99
N GLU A 523 -6.91 7.70 -33.02
CA GLU A 523 -7.77 8.23 -31.97
C GLU A 523 -8.53 7.09 -31.29
N THR A 524 -8.51 7.08 -29.96
CA THR A 524 -9.18 6.05 -29.15
C THR A 524 -10.13 6.72 -28.16
N THR A 525 -11.29 6.10 -27.94
CA THR A 525 -12.27 6.55 -26.93
C THR A 525 -12.68 5.42 -26.00
N ASN A 526 -13.03 5.78 -24.78
CA ASN A 526 -13.59 4.87 -23.79
C ASN A 526 -14.48 5.62 -22.81
N TRP A 527 -15.47 4.95 -22.24
CA TRP A 527 -16.34 5.53 -21.23
C TRP A 527 -17.03 4.46 -20.41
N MET A 528 -17.47 4.81 -19.21
CA MET A 528 -18.25 3.94 -18.33
C MET A 528 -19.15 4.79 -17.44
N VAL A 529 -20.33 4.27 -17.15
CA VAL A 529 -21.24 4.78 -16.11
C VAL A 529 -21.57 3.67 -15.13
N PHE A 530 -21.73 4.04 -13.86
CA PHE A 530 -22.00 3.07 -12.79
C PHE A 530 -23.04 3.58 -11.79
N ALA A 531 -23.65 2.61 -11.12
CA ALA A 531 -24.38 2.78 -9.89
C ALA A 531 -23.75 1.88 -8.81
N ALA A 532 -23.29 2.48 -7.73
CA ALA A 532 -22.81 1.81 -6.54
C ALA A 532 -23.86 1.90 -5.44
N LEU A 533 -24.14 0.78 -4.78
CA LEU A 533 -25.10 0.68 -3.69
C LEU A 533 -24.39 0.24 -2.40
N PRO A 534 -23.80 1.18 -1.64
CA PRO A 534 -23.24 0.89 -0.33
C PRO A 534 -24.32 0.41 0.64
N ASN A 535 -23.94 -0.54 1.51
CA ASN A 535 -24.79 -1.13 2.52
C ASN A 535 -26.06 -1.81 1.95
N LEU A 536 -25.99 -2.30 0.71
CA LEU A 536 -27.12 -3.01 0.09
C LEU A 536 -27.45 -4.28 0.88
N GLY A 537 -28.64 -4.33 1.46
CA GLY A 537 -29.14 -5.43 2.28
C GLY A 537 -28.59 -5.45 3.72
N LYS A 538 -27.28 -5.27 3.91
CA LYS A 538 -26.62 -5.22 5.23
C LYS A 538 -25.48 -4.20 5.22
N ALA A 539 -25.22 -3.56 6.37
CA ALA A 539 -24.06 -2.69 6.56
C ALA A 539 -22.74 -3.40 6.19
N GLY A 540 -21.87 -2.70 5.46
CA GLY A 540 -20.59 -3.21 4.94
C GLY A 540 -20.66 -3.87 3.55
N ASN A 541 -21.85 -4.29 3.10
CA ASN A 541 -22.03 -4.86 1.76
C ASN A 541 -21.96 -3.79 0.68
N LEU A 542 -21.63 -4.20 -0.55
CA LEU A 542 -21.58 -3.32 -1.71
C LEU A 542 -22.20 -4.01 -2.92
N GLY A 543 -23.25 -3.41 -3.50
CA GLY A 543 -23.74 -3.77 -4.84
C GLY A 543 -23.18 -2.83 -5.89
N GLY A 544 -22.93 -3.32 -7.10
CA GLY A 544 -22.47 -2.48 -8.21
C GLY A 544 -23.05 -2.94 -9.53
N ILE A 545 -23.50 -1.97 -10.34
CA ILE A 545 -23.86 -2.16 -11.74
C ILE A 545 -23.07 -1.14 -12.56
N LEU A 546 -22.43 -1.59 -13.63
CA LEU A 546 -21.71 -0.70 -14.54
C LEU A 546 -21.90 -1.10 -15.99
N VAL A 547 -21.90 -0.09 -16.85
CA VAL A 547 -22.02 -0.23 -18.30
C VAL A 547 -21.03 0.71 -18.96
N GLY A 548 -20.31 0.24 -19.97
CA GLY A 548 -19.38 1.10 -20.69
C GLY A 548 -18.76 0.49 -21.93
N GLN A 549 -17.95 1.29 -22.60
CA GLN A 549 -17.16 0.92 -23.76
C GLN A 549 -15.68 0.89 -23.37
N PRO A 550 -15.01 -0.29 -23.45
CA PRO A 550 -13.56 -0.38 -23.43
C PRO A 550 -12.89 0.52 -24.48
N PRO A 551 -11.58 0.82 -24.35
CA PRO A 551 -10.83 1.56 -25.36
C PRO A 551 -11.09 1.03 -26.77
N LYS A 552 -11.61 1.90 -27.65
CA LYS A 552 -11.93 1.64 -29.06
C LYS A 552 -11.24 2.65 -29.95
N ILE A 553 -10.55 2.19 -31.00
CA ILE A 553 -10.05 3.05 -32.06
C ILE A 553 -11.24 3.58 -32.87
N THR A 554 -11.53 4.87 -32.72
CA THR A 554 -12.66 5.54 -33.39
C THR A 554 -12.28 6.19 -34.70
N SER A 555 -11.01 6.53 -34.88
CA SER A 555 -10.48 7.11 -36.10
C SER A 555 -9.01 6.77 -36.22
N SER A 556 -8.57 6.50 -37.44
CA SER A 556 -7.15 6.35 -37.73
C SER A 556 -6.91 6.70 -39.19
N ASN A 557 -5.96 7.59 -39.44
CA ASN A 557 -5.55 8.01 -40.79
C ASN A 557 -4.09 7.62 -41.09
N LEU A 558 -3.61 6.54 -40.45
CA LEU A 558 -2.33 5.93 -40.79
C LEU A 558 -2.32 5.44 -42.25
N PRO A 559 -1.14 5.35 -42.89
CA PRO A 559 -1.03 4.86 -44.26
C PRO A 559 -1.54 3.43 -44.41
N ASP A 560 -1.94 3.07 -45.63
CA ASP A 560 -2.30 1.71 -45.97
C ASP A 560 -1.15 0.75 -45.59
N GLY A 561 -1.48 -0.40 -45.00
CA GLY A 561 -0.47 -1.33 -44.46
C GLY A 561 -0.34 -1.26 -42.93
N TYR A 562 -0.65 -0.10 -42.33
CA TYR A 562 -0.40 0.16 -40.91
C TYR A 562 -1.65 0.19 -40.06
N ASN A 563 -2.83 0.40 -40.66
CA ASN A 563 -4.03 0.62 -39.88
C ASN A 563 -4.52 -0.67 -39.18
N PHE A 564 -4.84 -0.58 -37.89
CA PHE A 564 -5.39 -1.70 -37.13
C PHE A 564 -6.84 -2.05 -37.51
N PRO A 565 -7.80 -1.10 -37.64
CA PRO A 565 -9.08 -1.40 -38.27
C PRO A 565 -8.87 -1.88 -39.72
N ASN A 566 -9.42 -3.05 -40.05
CA ASN A 566 -9.35 -3.69 -41.39
C ASN A 566 -7.98 -4.25 -41.84
N PHE A 567 -7.15 -4.83 -40.96
CA PHE A 567 -5.91 -5.51 -41.39
C PHE A 567 -6.15 -6.71 -42.33
N SER A 568 -7.40 -7.14 -42.56
CA SER A 568 -7.77 -8.15 -43.55
C SER A 568 -7.36 -7.81 -44.99
N ASN A 569 -7.26 -6.51 -45.32
CA ASN A 569 -6.74 -5.98 -46.58
C ASN A 569 -5.51 -5.07 -46.35
N GLY A 570 -4.68 -5.37 -45.36
CA GLY A 570 -3.49 -4.57 -45.03
C GLY A 570 -3.78 -3.33 -44.17
N GLY A 571 -5.01 -3.04 -43.79
CA GLY A 571 -5.34 -1.91 -42.91
C GLY A 571 -5.44 -0.61 -43.68
N THR A 572 -6.66 -0.09 -43.81
CA THR A 572 -6.97 1.18 -44.49
C THR A 572 -7.36 2.24 -43.47
N PRO A 573 -7.24 3.55 -43.81
CA PRO A 573 -7.79 4.64 -43.00
C PRO A 573 -9.25 4.40 -42.59
N GLY A 574 -9.51 4.52 -41.29
CA GLY A 574 -10.82 4.28 -40.70
C GLY A 574 -10.74 4.05 -39.19
N GLY A 575 -11.89 4.10 -38.52
CA GLY A 575 -12.04 3.58 -37.16
C GLY A 575 -12.63 2.17 -37.19
N ARG A 576 -12.78 1.55 -36.02
CA ARG A 576 -13.55 0.31 -35.89
C ARG A 576 -15.03 0.57 -36.12
N SER A 577 -15.65 -0.18 -37.03
CA SER A 577 -17.08 -0.05 -37.36
C SER A 577 -17.94 -0.42 -36.16
N ASP A 578 -17.58 -1.49 -35.47
CA ASP A 578 -18.40 -2.07 -34.42
C ASP A 578 -17.95 -1.61 -33.04
N THR A 579 -18.77 -1.84 -32.02
CA THR A 579 -18.53 -1.37 -30.66
C THR A 579 -18.81 -2.48 -29.68
N SER A 580 -17.90 -2.62 -28.71
CA SER A 580 -18.07 -3.54 -27.59
C SER A 580 -18.77 -2.81 -26.45
N LEU A 581 -19.72 -3.50 -25.83
CA LEU A 581 -20.41 -3.01 -24.66
C LEU A 581 -20.10 -3.95 -23.49
N HIS A 582 -19.47 -3.41 -22.45
CA HIS A 582 -19.19 -4.10 -21.19
C HIS A 582 -20.33 -3.80 -20.23
N VAL A 583 -20.98 -4.85 -19.73
CA VAL A 583 -21.99 -4.79 -18.67
C VAL A 583 -21.54 -5.67 -17.53
N GLU A 584 -21.55 -5.14 -16.31
CA GLU A 584 -21.18 -5.92 -15.13
C GLU A 584 -22.13 -5.64 -13.97
N LEU A 585 -22.42 -6.73 -13.24
CA LEU A 585 -23.20 -6.75 -12.01
C LEU A 585 -22.43 -7.56 -10.98
N PHE A 586 -22.27 -7.02 -9.78
CA PHE A 586 -21.67 -7.76 -8.67
C PHE A 586 -22.31 -7.40 -7.33
N TYR A 587 -22.14 -8.28 -6.36
CA TYR A 587 -22.57 -8.07 -4.98
C TYR A 587 -21.52 -8.59 -4.01
N ARG A 588 -20.87 -7.68 -3.28
CA ARG A 588 -19.92 -8.00 -2.21
C ARG A 588 -20.67 -8.17 -0.90
N ALA A 589 -20.74 -9.40 -0.42
CA ALA A 589 -21.21 -9.71 0.92
C ALA A 589 -20.03 -9.69 1.91
N GLN A 590 -20.04 -8.75 2.85
CA GLN A 590 -19.08 -8.72 3.95
C GLN A 590 -19.50 -9.73 5.01
N LEU A 591 -18.78 -10.84 5.10
CA LEU A 591 -19.12 -11.92 6.03
C LEU A 591 -18.66 -11.58 7.46
N ASN A 592 -17.47 -11.01 7.58
CA ASN A 592 -16.88 -10.47 8.81
C ASN A 592 -15.82 -9.42 8.44
N ASP A 593 -15.12 -8.83 9.42
CA ASP A 593 -14.16 -7.74 9.19
C ASP A 593 -12.98 -8.10 8.28
N ARG A 594 -12.71 -9.40 8.09
CA ARG A 594 -11.55 -9.93 7.36
C ARG A 594 -11.90 -10.66 6.08
N LEU A 595 -13.16 -11.04 5.86
CA LEU A 595 -13.58 -11.87 4.74
C LEU A 595 -14.80 -11.29 4.04
N SER A 596 -14.66 -11.06 2.73
CA SER A 596 -15.76 -10.75 1.83
C SER A 596 -15.90 -11.79 0.73
N LEU A 597 -17.14 -12.04 0.32
CA LEU A 597 -17.49 -12.92 -0.79
C LEU A 597 -18.23 -12.10 -1.85
N THR A 598 -17.73 -12.11 -3.08
CA THR A 598 -18.22 -11.30 -4.19
C THR A 598 -18.56 -12.19 -5.38
N PRO A 599 -19.81 -12.70 -5.48
CA PRO A 599 -20.34 -13.13 -6.76
C PRO A 599 -20.45 -11.95 -7.72
N GLY A 600 -20.10 -12.18 -8.99
CA GLY A 600 -20.29 -11.22 -10.06
C GLY A 600 -20.41 -11.88 -11.42
N LEU A 601 -21.05 -11.15 -12.32
CA LEU A 601 -21.27 -11.50 -13.71
C LEU A 601 -20.87 -10.30 -14.57
N LEU A 602 -19.98 -10.52 -15.53
CA LEU A 602 -19.69 -9.56 -16.59
C LEU A 602 -20.06 -10.15 -17.95
N VAL A 603 -20.59 -9.29 -18.81
CA VAL A 603 -21.02 -9.61 -20.17
C VAL A 603 -20.41 -8.58 -21.09
N VAL A 604 -19.64 -9.03 -22.07
CA VAL A 604 -19.03 -8.21 -23.11
C VAL A 604 -19.67 -8.57 -24.44
N PHE A 605 -20.50 -7.67 -24.94
CA PHE A 605 -21.09 -7.78 -26.28
C PHE A 605 -20.05 -7.39 -27.33
N ASN A 606 -20.04 -8.10 -28.45
CA ASN A 606 -19.15 -7.85 -29.59
C ASN A 606 -17.69 -7.66 -29.15
N PRO A 607 -17.08 -8.60 -28.39
CA PRO A 607 -15.71 -8.43 -27.91
C PRO A 607 -14.76 -8.20 -29.10
N ASP A 608 -13.64 -7.51 -28.88
CA ASP A 608 -12.75 -7.01 -29.97
C ASP A 608 -13.36 -5.92 -30.85
N HIS A 609 -14.45 -5.29 -30.41
CA HIS A 609 -15.21 -4.37 -31.28
C HIS A 609 -15.53 -5.03 -32.64
N ASN A 610 -16.00 -6.27 -32.60
CA ASN A 610 -16.37 -7.07 -33.76
C ASN A 610 -17.72 -7.76 -33.51
N THR A 611 -18.72 -7.46 -34.32
CA THR A 611 -20.07 -8.06 -34.24
C THR A 611 -20.12 -9.51 -34.69
N ALA A 612 -19.10 -10.00 -35.39
CA ALA A 612 -18.97 -11.43 -35.72
C ALA A 612 -18.58 -12.28 -34.49
N ASN A 613 -18.08 -11.65 -33.42
CA ASN A 613 -17.68 -12.37 -32.22
C ASN A 613 -18.87 -12.67 -31.31
N ASP A 614 -18.90 -13.91 -30.82
CA ASP A 614 -19.89 -14.33 -29.83
C ASP A 614 -19.74 -13.49 -28.54
N THR A 615 -20.87 -13.18 -27.91
CA THR A 615 -20.89 -12.44 -26.63
C THR A 615 -20.11 -13.21 -25.57
N LEU A 616 -19.17 -12.54 -24.91
CA LEU A 616 -18.40 -13.11 -23.81
C LEU A 616 -19.14 -12.91 -22.49
N ILE A 617 -19.37 -14.00 -21.77
CA ILE A 617 -19.97 -14.03 -20.45
C ILE A 617 -18.93 -14.61 -19.50
N VAL A 618 -18.58 -13.88 -18.45
CA VAL A 618 -17.69 -14.36 -17.39
C VAL A 618 -18.41 -14.27 -16.05
N GLY A 619 -18.55 -15.42 -15.41
CA GLY A 619 -19.03 -15.53 -14.03
C GLY A 619 -17.85 -15.75 -13.11
N ALA A 620 -17.79 -15.01 -12.00
CA ALA A 620 -16.75 -15.16 -11.00
C ALA A 620 -17.34 -15.11 -9.59
N LEU A 621 -16.79 -15.94 -8.70
CA LEU A 621 -16.98 -15.87 -7.27
C LEU A 621 -15.63 -15.56 -6.65
N ARG A 622 -15.46 -14.35 -6.09
CA ARG A 622 -14.22 -13.88 -5.48
C ARG A 622 -14.36 -13.89 -3.96
N ALA A 623 -13.49 -14.61 -3.26
CA ALA A 623 -13.32 -14.50 -1.81
C ALA A 623 -12.07 -13.66 -1.53
N ALA A 624 -12.21 -12.57 -0.78
CA ALA A 624 -11.09 -11.71 -0.41
C ALA A 624 -10.89 -11.74 1.12
N PHE A 625 -9.70 -12.15 1.52
CA PHE A 625 -9.24 -12.19 2.91
C PHE A 625 -8.28 -11.03 3.16
N ARG A 626 -8.45 -10.34 4.28
CA ARG A 626 -7.63 -9.20 4.71
C ARG A 626 -7.19 -9.36 6.14
N PHE A 627 -5.92 -9.06 6.41
CA PHE A 627 -5.32 -9.25 7.73
C PHE A 627 -4.19 -8.26 8.00
#